data_AF-A0A9J5ZE46-F1
#
_entry.id   AF-A0A9J5ZE46-F1
#
_cell.length_a   1.000
_cell.length_b   1.000
_cell.length_c   1.000
_cell.angle_alpha   90.00
_cell.angle_beta   90.00
_cell.angle_gamma   90.00
#
_symmetry.space_group_name_H-M   'P 1'
#
loop_
_entity.id
_entity.type
_entity.pdbx_description
1 polymer ?
#
loop_
_entity_poly.entity_id
_entity_poly.type
_entity_poly.pdbx_seq_one_letter_code
_entity_poly.pdbx_strand_id
1 'polypeptide(L)'
;MANFTKEEIDIVVVGAGPSGIAVSACLNKVGINNVVLEKQDCCAYLWKKKTYDRLHLHLSKDFCSLPFMPHASSSPKYMLKKEFIQYLDEYVEHFNIKPKFQTCVESAFYNNGEKKWNVKSRNLTSGEIELYASDFLILATGENNEGYIPKIVGIENFKGEIVHSSYYRSGNSGMEIAFDLSNYESHTSIVVRSPIHVLTREMVYTAMLLLKYLPKSLVDTVIAKYANFKFGNLAELGILQPEEGPFSIKISKGRSPVIDVGAIDKIKLGQIKVLPGISKIKEHTVVFDNGDEHQFDAIIFATGYKNIATKWLKDYSSIFHEDGTLINWKGENGLYCAGFSKRGIAGISMDAIAI
;
A
#
# COMPACT_ATOMS: atom_id res chain seq x y z
N MET A 1 36.24 22.79 4.16
CA MET A 1 35.21 21.89 3.59
C MET A 1 35.29 20.60 4.37
N ALA A 2 34.19 20.15 4.99
CA ALA A 2 34.21 18.87 5.69
C ALA A 2 34.43 17.75 4.66
N ASN A 3 35.48 16.95 4.82
CA ASN A 3 35.70 15.75 4.01
C ASN A 3 34.68 14.71 4.45
N PHE A 4 33.53 14.66 3.79
CA PHE A 4 32.58 13.57 3.97
C PHE A 4 33.18 12.33 3.31
N THR A 5 33.62 11.36 4.11
CA THR A 5 34.01 10.04 3.60
C THR A 5 32.79 9.33 3.06
N LYS A 6 32.87 8.88 1.81
CA LYS A 6 31.81 8.15 1.12
C LYS A 6 32.02 6.64 1.37
N GLU A 7 31.03 5.98 1.95
CA GLU A 7 31.04 4.53 2.19
C GLU A 7 30.80 3.80 0.87
N GLU A 8 31.71 2.90 0.48
CA GLU A 8 31.59 2.08 -0.73
C GLU A 8 30.85 0.78 -0.42
N ILE A 9 29.78 0.49 -1.16
CA ILE A 9 28.96 -0.71 -0.96
C ILE A 9 28.34 -1.17 -2.26
N ASP A 10 28.17 -2.48 -2.48
CA ASP A 10 27.64 -2.98 -3.75
C ASP A 10 26.21 -2.48 -3.99
N ILE A 11 25.34 -2.58 -2.96
CA ILE A 11 23.91 -2.27 -3.07
C ILE A 11 23.40 -1.44 -1.90
N VAL A 12 22.71 -0.34 -2.21
CA VAL A 12 21.90 0.40 -1.23
C VAL A 12 20.43 0.05 -1.42
N VAL A 13 19.77 -0.44 -0.36
CA VAL A 13 18.33 -0.70 -0.32
C VAL A 13 17.66 0.41 0.50
N VAL A 14 16.69 1.10 -0.08
CA VAL A 14 15.98 2.22 0.58
C VAL A 14 14.63 1.74 1.11
N GLY A 15 14.52 1.63 2.44
CA GLY A 15 13.34 1.19 3.19
C GLY A 15 13.47 -0.23 3.73
N ALA A 16 13.10 -0.44 5.00
CA ALA A 16 13.04 -1.74 5.69
C ALA A 16 11.59 -2.21 5.92
N GLY A 17 10.68 -1.86 5.01
CA GLY A 17 9.39 -2.54 4.89
C GLY A 17 9.55 -4.00 4.40
N PRO A 18 8.44 -4.76 4.26
CA PRO A 18 8.50 -6.14 3.76
C PRO A 18 9.27 -6.28 2.44
N SER A 19 9.20 -5.28 1.55
CA SER A 19 9.98 -5.23 0.30
C SER A 19 11.48 -5.23 0.52
N GLY A 20 11.98 -4.33 1.37
CA GLY A 20 13.41 -4.15 1.54
C GLY A 20 14.05 -5.28 2.33
N ILE A 21 13.35 -5.81 3.34
CA ILE A 21 13.84 -6.98 4.07
C ILE A 21 13.82 -8.23 3.17
N ALA A 22 12.82 -8.38 2.28
CA ALA A 22 12.79 -9.50 1.33
C ALA A 22 13.98 -9.46 0.37
N VAL A 23 14.26 -8.29 -0.21
CA VAL A 23 15.44 -8.07 -1.06
C VAL A 23 16.73 -8.34 -0.30
N SER A 24 16.91 -7.76 0.88
CA SER A 24 18.14 -7.94 1.68
C SER A 24 18.37 -9.41 2.04
N ALA A 25 17.32 -10.18 2.35
CA ALA A 25 17.44 -11.62 2.54
C ALA A 25 17.92 -12.36 1.29
N CYS A 26 17.40 -12.02 0.10
CA CYS A 26 17.86 -12.60 -1.16
C CYS A 26 19.34 -12.29 -1.40
N LEU A 27 19.76 -11.03 -1.21
CA LEU A 27 21.15 -10.59 -1.37
C LEU A 27 22.09 -11.28 -0.36
N ASN A 28 21.69 -11.37 0.90
CA ASN A 28 22.45 -12.05 1.95
C ASN A 28 22.64 -13.54 1.63
N LYS A 29 21.63 -14.19 1.05
CA LYS A 29 21.69 -15.61 0.68
C LYS A 29 22.69 -15.90 -0.44
N VAL A 30 22.92 -14.94 -1.32
CA VAL A 30 23.93 -15.04 -2.41
C VAL A 30 25.25 -14.35 -2.06
N GLY A 31 25.38 -13.79 -0.85
CA GLY A 31 26.62 -13.19 -0.36
C GLY A 31 26.94 -11.81 -0.94
N ILE A 32 25.95 -11.06 -1.44
CA ILE A 32 26.14 -9.69 -1.97
C ILE A 32 26.04 -8.67 -0.84
N ASN A 33 27.04 -7.78 -0.73
CA ASN A 33 27.10 -6.79 0.32
C ASN A 33 26.01 -5.72 0.11
N ASN A 34 25.21 -5.44 1.13
CA ASN A 34 24.12 -4.49 1.03
C ASN A 34 23.88 -3.75 2.34
N VAL A 35 23.40 -2.51 2.23
CA VAL A 35 22.90 -1.72 3.36
C VAL A 35 21.43 -1.41 3.15
N VAL A 36 20.63 -1.66 4.18
CA VAL A 36 19.23 -1.23 4.21
C VAL A 36 19.14 0.06 5.01
N LEU A 37 18.71 1.16 4.38
CA LEU A 37 18.52 2.46 5.02
C LEU A 37 17.04 2.65 5.34
N GLU A 38 16.70 2.76 6.62
CA GLU A 38 15.31 2.93 7.09
C GLU A 38 15.15 4.25 7.84
N LYS A 39 14.18 5.04 7.40
CA LYS A 39 13.87 6.34 7.99
C LYS A 39 13.34 6.21 9.42
N GLN A 40 12.61 5.14 9.71
CA GLN A 40 11.92 4.92 10.98
C GLN A 40 12.79 4.16 11.98
N ASP A 41 12.27 3.97 13.19
CA ASP A 41 12.93 3.29 14.31
C ASP A 41 12.87 1.76 14.26
N CYS A 42 12.18 1.17 13.28
CA CYS A 42 12.00 -0.28 13.20
C CYS A 42 11.66 -0.78 11.78
N CYS A 43 11.93 -2.07 11.55
CA CYS A 43 11.46 -2.79 10.36
C CYS A 43 9.93 -2.80 10.29
N ALA A 44 9.41 -2.78 9.07
CA ALA A 44 7.98 -2.88 8.79
C ALA A 44 7.14 -1.87 9.61
N TYR A 45 7.64 -0.64 9.79
CA TYR A 45 7.02 0.41 10.60
C TYR A 45 5.51 0.60 10.32
N LEU A 46 5.09 0.56 9.05
CA LEU A 46 3.67 0.66 8.68
C LEU A 46 2.83 -0.44 9.37
N TRP A 47 3.33 -1.68 9.36
CA TRP A 47 2.67 -2.83 9.99
C TRP A 47 2.68 -2.71 11.51
N LYS A 48 3.82 -2.31 12.10
CA LYS A 48 3.97 -2.22 13.56
C LYS A 48 3.21 -1.04 14.18
N LYS A 49 3.25 0.14 13.55
CA LYS A 49 2.86 1.42 14.18
C LYS A 49 1.65 2.10 13.54
N LYS A 50 1.33 1.82 12.28
CA LYS A 50 0.25 2.52 11.55
C LYS A 50 -0.97 1.66 11.25
N THR A 51 -0.80 0.35 11.25
CA THR A 51 -1.87 -0.60 10.95
C THR A 51 -2.77 -0.79 12.16
N TYR A 52 -4.09 -0.81 11.93
CA TYR A 52 -5.10 -0.98 12.96
C TYR A 52 -5.06 -2.36 13.65
N ASP A 53 -5.43 -2.44 14.93
CA ASP A 53 -5.19 -3.63 15.75
C ASP A 53 -6.07 -4.84 15.40
N ARG A 54 -7.30 -4.59 14.94
CA ARG A 54 -8.22 -5.67 14.50
C ARG A 54 -7.86 -6.28 13.14
N LEU A 55 -6.78 -5.82 12.49
CA LEU A 55 -6.41 -6.31 11.15
C LEU A 55 -6.18 -7.82 11.17
N HIS A 56 -6.88 -8.47 10.26
CA HIS A 56 -6.50 -9.78 9.74
C HIS A 56 -6.02 -9.60 8.32
N LEU A 57 -5.03 -10.38 7.90
CA LEU A 57 -4.63 -10.40 6.51
C LEU A 57 -5.84 -10.73 5.63
N HIS A 58 -6.03 -9.91 4.61
CA HIS A 58 -7.08 -10.08 3.63
C HIS A 58 -6.85 -11.29 2.72
N LEU A 59 -5.60 -11.71 2.56
CA LEU A 59 -5.20 -12.85 1.74
C LEU A 59 -4.81 -14.03 2.62
N SER A 60 -4.88 -15.23 2.05
CA SER A 60 -4.40 -16.45 2.72
C SER A 60 -2.89 -16.36 2.98
N LYS A 61 -2.42 -16.99 4.05
CA LYS A 61 -0.99 -17.18 4.35
C LYS A 61 -0.20 -17.71 3.15
N ASP A 62 -0.83 -18.52 2.29
CA ASP A 62 -0.22 -19.09 1.08
C ASP A 62 0.25 -18.03 0.07
N PHE A 63 -0.24 -16.80 0.20
CA PHE A 63 0.09 -15.66 -0.66
C PHE A 63 0.79 -14.52 0.09
N CYS A 64 1.18 -14.76 1.34
CA CYS A 64 1.75 -13.75 2.24
C CYS A 64 3.12 -14.12 2.79
N SER A 65 3.82 -15.10 2.22
CA SER A 65 5.20 -15.41 2.58
C SER A 65 6.19 -14.55 1.79
N LEU A 66 7.27 -14.15 2.46
CA LEU A 66 8.49 -13.63 1.87
C LEU A 66 9.39 -14.77 1.36
N PRO A 67 10.38 -14.48 0.49
CA PRO A 67 11.25 -15.48 -0.11
C PRO A 67 11.88 -16.42 0.92
N PHE A 68 11.96 -17.70 0.57
CA PHE A 68 12.66 -18.72 1.36
C PHE A 68 12.12 -19.02 2.76
N MET A 69 11.05 -18.36 3.22
CA MET A 69 10.47 -18.59 4.54
C MET A 69 8.94 -18.67 4.46
N PRO A 70 8.36 -19.83 4.11
CA PRO A 70 6.91 -20.00 4.12
C PRO A 70 6.37 -19.91 5.55
N HIS A 71 5.07 -19.59 5.66
CA HIS A 71 4.37 -19.64 6.95
C HIS A 71 4.27 -21.07 7.48
N ALA A 72 4.25 -21.24 8.80
CA ALA A 72 4.08 -22.55 9.42
C ALA A 72 2.76 -23.20 8.98
N SER A 73 2.74 -24.54 8.91
CA SER A 73 1.53 -25.30 8.57
C SER A 73 0.40 -25.06 9.58
N SER A 74 0.75 -24.84 10.86
CA SER A 74 -0.16 -24.51 11.95
C SER A 74 -0.71 -23.08 11.93
N SER A 75 -0.09 -22.13 11.20
CA SER A 75 -0.56 -20.74 11.13
C SER A 75 -1.99 -20.68 10.56
N PRO A 76 -2.86 -19.78 11.07
CA PRO A 76 -4.20 -19.64 10.54
C PRO A 76 -4.17 -19.19 9.07
N LYS A 77 -5.23 -19.57 8.32
CA LYS A 77 -5.36 -19.18 6.90
C LYS A 77 -5.29 -17.67 6.73
N TYR A 78 -5.99 -16.91 7.56
CA TYR A 78 -5.96 -15.44 7.59
C TYR A 78 -5.32 -14.99 8.90
N MET A 79 -4.03 -14.64 8.86
CA MET A 79 -3.26 -14.28 10.04
C MET A 79 -3.68 -12.95 10.65
N LEU A 80 -3.57 -12.86 11.97
CA LEU A 80 -3.68 -11.63 12.74
C LEU A 80 -2.47 -10.72 12.45
N LYS A 81 -2.65 -9.41 12.62
CA LYS A 81 -1.56 -8.42 12.61
C LYS A 81 -0.35 -8.87 13.44
N LYS A 82 -0.59 -9.33 14.69
CA LYS A 82 0.49 -9.74 15.60
C LYS A 82 1.32 -10.92 15.08
N GLU A 83 0.65 -11.91 14.47
CA GLU A 83 1.30 -13.11 13.93
C GLU A 83 2.14 -12.74 12.70
N PHE A 84 1.62 -11.87 11.85
CA PHE A 84 2.37 -11.38 10.70
C PHE A 84 3.56 -10.50 11.08
N ILE A 85 3.43 -9.65 12.11
CA ILE A 85 4.56 -8.87 12.64
C ILE A 85 5.64 -9.80 13.20
N GLN A 86 5.25 -10.81 13.98
CA GLN A 86 6.18 -11.79 14.51
C GLN A 86 6.93 -12.51 13.39
N TYR A 87 6.22 -12.94 12.33
CA TYR A 87 6.83 -13.52 11.14
C TYR A 87 7.88 -12.60 10.49
N LEU A 88 7.62 -11.30 10.39
CA LEU A 88 8.58 -10.34 9.82
C LEU A 88 9.80 -10.14 10.71
N ASP A 89 9.63 -10.19 12.04
CA ASP A 89 10.73 -10.08 13.00
C ASP A 89 11.62 -11.32 12.96
N GLU A 90 11.02 -12.50 12.93
CA GLU A 90 11.73 -13.77 12.73
C GLU A 90 12.46 -13.80 11.37
N TYR A 91 11.87 -13.21 10.33
CA TYR A 91 12.50 -13.13 9.00
C TYR A 91 13.78 -12.27 9.03
N VAL A 92 13.72 -11.11 9.68
CA VAL A 92 14.86 -10.20 9.84
C VAL A 92 16.00 -10.89 10.59
N GLU A 93 15.69 -11.60 11.68
CA GLU A 93 16.66 -12.36 12.46
C GLU A 93 17.25 -13.53 11.67
N HIS A 94 16.40 -14.36 11.04
CA HIS A 94 16.81 -15.56 10.31
C HIS A 94 17.78 -15.26 9.15
N PHE A 95 17.56 -14.16 8.43
CA PHE A 95 18.41 -13.75 7.30
C PHE A 95 19.49 -12.72 7.69
N ASN A 96 19.70 -12.46 8.99
CA ASN A 96 20.72 -11.55 9.52
C ASN A 96 20.67 -10.16 8.86
N ILE A 97 19.45 -9.63 8.68
CA ILE A 97 19.22 -8.33 8.06
C ILE A 97 19.44 -7.25 9.12
N LYS A 98 20.32 -6.29 8.83
CA LYS A 98 20.69 -5.21 9.78
C LYS A 98 20.43 -3.84 9.18
N PRO A 99 19.20 -3.32 9.21
CA PRO A 99 18.92 -1.99 8.71
C PRO A 99 19.56 -0.91 9.58
N LYS A 100 20.06 0.15 8.95
CA LYS A 100 20.40 1.41 9.62
C LYS A 100 19.09 2.19 9.83
N PHE A 101 18.56 2.12 11.04
CA PHE A 101 17.35 2.83 11.45
C PHE A 101 17.61 4.32 11.65
N GLN A 102 16.55 5.12 11.65
CA GLN A 102 16.62 6.58 11.75
C GLN A 102 17.50 7.20 10.66
N THR A 103 17.68 6.54 9.51
CA THR A 103 18.52 7.01 8.41
C THR A 103 17.63 7.36 7.22
N CYS A 104 17.37 8.65 7.03
CA CYS A 104 16.52 9.15 5.95
C CYS A 104 17.37 9.44 4.71
N VAL A 105 17.08 8.77 3.59
CA VAL A 105 17.64 9.15 2.29
C VAL A 105 17.08 10.51 1.87
N GLU A 106 17.95 11.49 1.67
CA GLU A 106 17.59 12.85 1.25
C GLU A 106 17.71 13.02 -0.26
N SER A 107 18.68 12.35 -0.89
CA SER A 107 18.83 12.38 -2.33
C SER A 107 19.59 11.18 -2.86
N ALA A 108 19.22 10.68 -4.03
CA ALA A 108 19.98 9.69 -4.79
C ALA A 108 20.04 10.08 -6.27
N PHE A 109 21.22 9.94 -6.87
CA PHE A 109 21.46 10.19 -8.30
C PHE A 109 22.58 9.30 -8.81
N TYR A 110 22.55 8.97 -10.09
CA TYR A 110 23.61 8.19 -10.73
C TYR A 110 24.70 9.13 -11.26
N ASN A 111 25.93 8.92 -10.81
CA ASN A 111 27.09 9.65 -11.30
C ASN A 111 27.73 8.89 -12.48
N ASN A 112 27.53 9.39 -13.70
CA ASN A 112 28.09 8.80 -14.92
C ASN A 112 29.63 8.76 -14.96
N GLY A 113 30.31 9.70 -14.28
CA GLY A 113 31.76 9.74 -14.21
C GLY A 113 32.32 8.63 -13.30
N GLU A 114 31.67 8.40 -12.16
CA GLU A 114 32.03 7.35 -11.21
C GLU A 114 31.43 5.98 -11.57
N LYS A 115 30.42 5.96 -12.46
CA LYS A 115 29.57 4.79 -12.75
C LYS A 115 28.96 4.18 -11.50
N LYS A 116 28.54 5.05 -10.57
CA LYS A 116 27.97 4.66 -9.27
C LYS A 116 26.82 5.56 -8.89
N TRP A 117 25.90 5.01 -8.10
CA TRP A 117 24.91 5.76 -7.36
C TRP A 117 25.55 6.51 -6.20
N ASN A 118 25.18 7.78 -6.08
CA ASN A 118 25.55 8.64 -4.96
C ASN A 118 24.30 8.82 -4.10
N VAL A 119 24.27 8.18 -2.94
CA VAL A 119 23.15 8.26 -2.01
C VAL A 119 23.55 9.11 -0.81
N LYS A 120 22.84 10.21 -0.61
CA LYS A 120 22.96 11.05 0.57
C LYS A 120 21.85 10.69 1.54
N SER A 121 22.22 10.38 2.77
CA SER A 121 21.27 10.15 3.85
C SER A 121 21.62 10.98 5.08
N ARG A 122 20.62 11.17 5.95
CA ARG A 122 20.76 11.85 7.22
C ARG A 122 20.31 10.93 8.35
N ASN A 123 21.15 10.77 9.36
CA ASN A 123 20.74 10.22 10.63
C ASN A 123 19.82 11.22 11.34
N LEU A 124 18.56 10.85 11.57
CA LEU A 124 17.54 11.71 12.17
C LEU A 124 17.73 11.93 13.67
N THR A 125 18.57 11.11 14.32
CA THR A 125 18.89 11.24 15.76
C THR A 125 20.10 12.16 15.95
N SER A 126 21.22 11.90 15.26
CA SER A 126 22.45 12.71 15.40
C SER A 126 22.49 13.94 14.48
N GLY A 127 21.70 13.95 13.41
CA GLY A 127 21.74 14.98 12.36
C GLY A 127 22.87 14.79 11.35
N GLU A 128 23.73 13.78 11.55
CA GLU A 128 24.89 13.50 10.70
C GLU A 128 24.49 13.12 9.28
N ILE A 129 25.33 13.52 8.33
CA ILE A 129 25.16 13.21 6.91
C ILE A 129 26.07 12.04 6.58
N GLU A 130 25.48 10.98 6.03
CA GLU A 130 26.17 9.79 5.55
C GLU A 130 26.06 9.75 4.02
N LEU A 131 27.19 9.52 3.35
CA LEU A 131 27.26 9.42 1.89
C LEU A 131 27.65 7.99 1.49
N TYR A 132 26.92 7.43 0.53
CA TYR A 132 27.18 6.10 0.00
C TYR A 132 27.49 6.17 -1.50
N ALA A 133 28.41 5.34 -1.94
CA ALA A 133 28.69 5.02 -3.34
C ALA A 133 28.25 3.57 -3.57
N SER A 134 27.40 3.31 -4.57
CA SER A 134 27.00 1.95 -4.87
C SER A 134 26.85 1.64 -6.35
N ASP A 135 27.05 0.38 -6.71
CA ASP A 135 26.86 -0.09 -8.08
C ASP A 135 25.36 -0.20 -8.42
N PHE A 136 24.53 -0.54 -7.41
CA PHE A 136 23.10 -0.67 -7.55
C PHE A 136 22.33 0.11 -6.47
N LEU A 137 21.12 0.52 -6.83
CA LEU A 137 20.17 1.17 -5.93
C LEU A 137 18.85 0.42 -6.00
N ILE A 138 18.31 0.02 -4.84
CA ILE A 138 17.02 -0.66 -4.75
C ILE A 138 16.05 0.23 -4.00
N LEU A 139 14.98 0.62 -4.70
CA LEU A 139 13.86 1.34 -4.13
C LEU A 139 12.88 0.34 -3.50
N ALA A 140 12.75 0.37 -2.18
CA ALA A 140 11.87 -0.49 -1.40
C ALA A 140 10.98 0.30 -0.42
N THR A 141 10.72 1.57 -0.73
CA THR A 141 9.94 2.48 0.14
C THR A 141 8.43 2.22 0.10
N GLY A 142 7.96 1.38 -0.82
CA GLY A 142 6.54 1.13 -1.04
C GLY A 142 5.80 2.32 -1.68
N GLU A 143 4.56 2.06 -2.07
CA GLU A 143 3.71 3.01 -2.81
C GLU A 143 2.88 3.91 -1.90
N ASN A 144 2.60 3.46 -0.67
CA ASN A 144 1.65 4.09 0.24
C ASN A 144 2.36 4.90 1.33
N ASN A 145 2.89 6.07 0.98
CA ASN A 145 3.67 6.89 1.91
C ASN A 145 2.85 8.02 2.54
N GLU A 146 2.30 8.91 1.71
CA GLU A 146 1.65 10.13 2.17
C GLU A 146 0.16 10.08 1.85
N GLY A 147 -0.71 10.21 2.86
CA GLY A 147 -2.16 10.19 2.66
C GLY A 147 -2.61 11.29 1.70
N TYR A 148 -3.49 10.95 0.77
CA TYR A 148 -3.94 11.91 -0.25
C TYR A 148 -5.30 12.48 0.14
N ILE A 149 -5.36 13.75 0.48
CA ILE A 149 -6.62 14.50 0.60
C ILE A 149 -6.82 15.29 -0.71
N PRO A 150 -7.89 15.02 -1.48
CA PRO A 150 -8.17 15.75 -2.72
C PRO A 150 -8.53 17.20 -2.43
N LYS A 151 -8.22 18.10 -3.37
CA LYS A 151 -8.71 19.47 -3.33
C LYS A 151 -10.21 19.44 -3.63
N ILE A 152 -11.02 19.92 -2.70
CA ILE A 152 -12.48 20.07 -2.84
C ILE A 152 -12.79 21.54 -2.55
N VAL A 153 -13.70 22.13 -3.33
CA VAL A 153 -14.09 23.53 -3.17
C VAL A 153 -14.68 23.73 -1.77
N GLY A 154 -14.11 24.66 -1.00
CA GLY A 154 -14.60 25.04 0.33
C GLY A 154 -14.24 24.08 1.46
N ILE A 155 -13.37 23.09 1.22
CA ILE A 155 -12.92 22.14 2.25
C ILE A 155 -12.28 22.85 3.46
N GLU A 156 -11.59 23.97 3.24
CA GLU A 156 -10.98 24.81 4.25
C GLU A 156 -12.00 25.52 5.16
N ASN A 157 -13.25 25.62 4.73
CA ASN A 157 -14.32 26.25 5.50
C ASN A 157 -15.01 25.27 6.44
N PHE A 158 -14.75 23.96 6.30
CA PHE A 158 -15.37 22.95 7.14
C PHE A 158 -14.97 23.16 8.60
N LYS A 159 -15.96 23.17 9.49
CA LYS A 159 -15.78 23.45 10.92
C LYS A 159 -15.70 22.17 11.77
N GLY A 160 -16.04 21.02 11.19
CA GLY A 160 -15.85 19.71 11.80
C GLY A 160 -14.45 19.14 11.60
N GLU A 161 -14.26 17.86 11.96
CA GLU A 161 -12.97 17.19 11.84
C GLU A 161 -12.73 16.66 10.41
N ILE A 162 -11.57 16.96 9.83
CA ILE A 162 -11.12 16.36 8.57
C ILE A 162 -9.91 15.48 8.86
N VAL A 163 -10.00 14.20 8.52
CA VAL A 163 -8.94 13.24 8.78
C VAL A 163 -8.73 12.31 7.58
N HIS A 164 -7.48 11.96 7.30
CA HIS A 164 -7.17 10.90 6.34
C HIS A 164 -7.21 9.53 7.02
N SER A 165 -7.62 8.49 6.29
CA SER A 165 -7.70 7.11 6.79
C SER A 165 -6.44 6.60 7.50
N SER A 166 -5.25 7.12 7.16
CA SER A 166 -3.97 6.80 7.84
C SER A 166 -3.92 7.16 9.32
N TYR A 167 -4.81 8.02 9.78
CA TYR A 167 -4.95 8.39 11.19
C TYR A 167 -6.12 7.67 11.88
N TYR A 168 -6.93 6.92 11.11
CA TYR A 168 -8.01 6.11 11.64
C TYR A 168 -7.47 4.78 12.17
N ARG A 169 -7.72 4.49 13.45
CA ARG A 169 -7.09 3.36 14.16
C ARG A 169 -7.76 2.01 13.96
N SER A 170 -8.85 1.96 13.20
CA SER A 170 -9.72 0.77 13.09
C SER A 170 -10.06 0.37 11.66
N GLY A 171 -9.38 0.85 10.62
CA GLY A 171 -9.67 0.48 9.23
C GLY A 171 -8.82 1.24 8.22
N ASN A 172 -8.54 0.63 7.06
CA ASN A 172 -7.69 1.22 6.02
C ASN A 172 -8.45 1.60 4.74
N SER A 173 -9.65 1.07 4.54
CA SER A 173 -10.51 1.39 3.39
C SER A 173 -11.77 2.13 3.82
N GLY A 174 -12.34 2.95 2.93
CA GLY A 174 -13.57 3.70 3.23
C GLY A 174 -14.73 2.79 3.63
N MET A 175 -14.80 1.59 3.05
CA MET A 175 -15.84 0.61 3.35
C MET A 175 -15.67 -0.02 4.74
N GLU A 176 -14.43 -0.36 5.14
CA GLU A 176 -14.16 -0.89 6.49
C GLU A 176 -14.35 0.16 7.58
N ILE A 177 -13.98 1.41 7.29
CA ILE A 177 -14.18 2.55 8.20
C ILE A 177 -15.68 2.80 8.35
N ALA A 178 -16.44 2.83 7.26
CA ALA A 178 -17.89 3.02 7.33
C ALA A 178 -18.59 1.90 8.11
N PHE A 179 -18.17 0.65 7.92
CA PHE A 179 -18.67 -0.48 8.71
C PHE A 179 -18.37 -0.33 10.20
N ASP A 180 -17.15 0.06 10.55
CA ASP A 180 -16.72 0.27 11.92
C ASP A 180 -17.50 1.39 12.60
N LEU A 181 -17.57 2.58 11.99
CA LEU A 181 -18.36 3.72 12.48
C LEU A 181 -19.82 3.34 12.71
N SER A 182 -20.42 2.62 11.76
CA SER A 182 -21.80 2.17 11.90
C SER A 182 -21.97 1.13 13.02
N ASN A 183 -20.95 0.33 13.38
CA ASN A 183 -21.01 -0.56 14.56
C ASN A 183 -20.96 0.21 15.88
N TYR A 184 -20.39 1.42 15.87
CA TYR A 184 -20.41 2.36 17.00
C TYR A 184 -21.57 3.36 16.88
N GLU A 185 -22.65 2.97 16.20
CA GLU A 185 -23.91 3.74 16.09
C GLU A 185 -23.75 5.15 15.50
N SER A 186 -22.66 5.42 14.80
CA SER A 186 -22.46 6.70 14.11
C SER A 186 -23.35 6.78 12.85
N HIS A 187 -23.98 7.94 12.64
CA HIS A 187 -24.75 8.25 11.43
C HIS A 187 -23.83 8.34 10.20
N THR A 188 -23.60 7.19 9.58
CA THR A 188 -22.50 7.04 8.62
C THR A 188 -23.00 7.16 7.19
N SER A 189 -22.30 7.95 6.38
CA SER A 189 -22.47 7.97 4.93
C SER A 189 -21.15 7.70 4.22
N ILE A 190 -21.20 7.12 3.02
CA ILE A 190 -20.03 6.83 2.19
C ILE A 190 -20.23 7.39 0.78
N VAL A 191 -19.17 7.99 0.24
CA VAL A 191 -19.13 8.48 -1.15
C VAL A 191 -18.24 7.56 -1.97
N VAL A 192 -18.80 6.91 -2.99
CA VAL A 192 -18.08 6.01 -3.89
C VAL A 192 -18.11 6.58 -5.31
N ARG A 193 -17.11 7.40 -5.65
CA ARG A 193 -17.07 8.14 -6.93
C ARG A 193 -16.80 7.27 -8.15
N SER A 194 -15.99 6.23 -7.98
CA SER A 194 -15.51 5.40 -9.08
C SER A 194 -16.05 3.99 -8.94
N PRO A 195 -16.36 3.31 -10.07
CA PRO A 195 -16.82 1.92 -10.00
C PRO A 195 -15.83 1.03 -9.24
N ILE A 196 -16.35 0.13 -8.40
CA ILE A 196 -15.57 -0.83 -7.60
C ILE A 196 -16.15 -2.23 -7.68
N HIS A 197 -15.28 -3.23 -7.61
CA HIS A 197 -15.67 -4.60 -7.31
C HIS A 197 -15.68 -4.80 -5.80
N VAL A 198 -16.71 -5.48 -5.30
CA VAL A 198 -16.84 -5.86 -3.89
C VAL A 198 -16.85 -7.39 -3.80
N LEU A 199 -15.91 -7.97 -3.06
CA LEU A 199 -15.70 -9.41 -2.93
C LEU A 199 -15.59 -9.82 -1.47
N THR A 200 -15.80 -11.09 -1.18
CA THR A 200 -15.44 -11.68 0.12
C THR A 200 -14.01 -12.21 0.10
N ARG A 201 -13.41 -12.45 1.29
CA ARG A 201 -12.09 -13.08 1.41
C ARG A 201 -12.02 -14.45 0.72
N GLU A 202 -13.10 -15.23 0.79
CA GLU A 202 -13.16 -16.55 0.16
C GLU A 202 -13.28 -16.48 -1.37
N MET A 203 -13.98 -15.48 -1.90
CA MET A 203 -13.99 -15.21 -3.35
C MET A 203 -12.59 -14.88 -3.85
N VAL A 204 -11.86 -14.00 -3.14
CA VAL A 204 -10.48 -13.65 -3.51
C VAL A 204 -9.57 -14.88 -3.42
N TYR A 205 -9.66 -15.66 -2.35
CA TYR A 205 -8.88 -16.89 -2.20
C TYR A 205 -9.13 -17.88 -3.34
N THR A 206 -10.41 -18.17 -3.63
CA THR A 206 -10.81 -19.07 -4.72
C THR A 206 -10.29 -18.57 -6.06
N ALA A 207 -10.44 -17.28 -6.34
CA ALA A 207 -9.92 -16.68 -7.55
C ALA A 207 -8.41 -16.81 -7.70
N MET A 208 -7.65 -16.58 -6.62
CA MET A 208 -6.20 -16.71 -6.63
C MET A 208 -5.74 -18.16 -6.86
N LEU A 209 -6.51 -19.16 -6.42
CA LEU A 209 -6.26 -20.55 -6.78
C LEU A 209 -6.58 -20.83 -8.25
N LEU A 210 -7.73 -20.37 -8.73
CA LEU A 210 -8.14 -20.58 -10.13
C LEU A 210 -7.19 -19.92 -11.12
N LEU A 211 -6.64 -18.73 -10.81
CA LEU A 211 -5.67 -18.03 -11.64
C LEU A 211 -4.37 -18.82 -11.88
N LYS A 212 -4.09 -19.87 -11.10
CA LYS A 212 -2.95 -20.76 -11.35
C LYS A 212 -3.18 -21.72 -12.52
N TYR A 213 -4.44 -21.98 -12.86
CA TYR A 213 -4.83 -23.03 -13.81
C TYR A 213 -5.73 -22.53 -14.95
N LEU A 214 -6.40 -21.39 -14.77
CA LEU A 214 -7.39 -20.86 -15.70
C LEU A 214 -7.01 -19.47 -16.21
N PRO A 215 -7.42 -19.12 -17.45
CA PRO A 215 -7.25 -17.77 -17.98
C PRO A 215 -7.95 -16.72 -17.11
N LYS A 216 -7.30 -15.57 -16.95
CA LYS A 216 -7.80 -14.43 -16.15
C LYS A 216 -9.23 -14.02 -16.52
N SER A 217 -9.57 -13.96 -17.80
CA SER A 217 -10.92 -13.55 -18.25
C SER A 217 -12.02 -14.50 -17.74
N LEU A 218 -11.73 -15.80 -17.71
CA LEU A 218 -12.65 -16.81 -17.17
C LEU A 218 -12.81 -16.63 -15.66
N VAL A 219 -11.70 -16.46 -14.92
CA VAL A 219 -11.75 -16.23 -13.47
C VAL A 219 -12.51 -14.96 -13.14
N ASP A 220 -12.22 -13.85 -13.82
CA ASP A 220 -12.93 -12.58 -13.68
C ASP A 220 -14.44 -12.75 -13.86
N THR A 221 -14.87 -13.45 -14.92
CA THR A 221 -16.28 -13.70 -15.22
C THR A 221 -16.96 -14.52 -14.11
N VAL A 222 -16.33 -15.62 -13.69
CA VAL A 222 -16.86 -16.50 -12.65
C VAL A 222 -17.00 -15.75 -11.32
N ILE A 223 -15.98 -15.00 -10.93
CA ILE A 223 -15.95 -14.28 -9.66
C ILE A 223 -16.92 -13.10 -9.67
N ALA A 224 -17.04 -12.35 -10.76
CA ALA A 224 -18.02 -11.27 -10.90
C ALA A 224 -19.46 -11.80 -10.81
N LYS A 225 -19.76 -12.93 -11.45
CA LYS A 225 -21.08 -13.59 -11.33
C LYS A 225 -21.35 -14.07 -9.90
N TYR A 226 -20.37 -14.66 -9.25
CA TYR A 226 -20.52 -15.11 -7.85
C TYR A 226 -20.73 -13.92 -6.90
N ALA A 227 -20.01 -12.81 -7.11
CA ALA A 227 -20.20 -11.58 -6.35
C ALA A 227 -21.61 -11.00 -6.54
N ASN A 228 -22.11 -10.94 -7.79
CA ASN A 228 -23.47 -10.50 -8.07
C ASN A 228 -24.52 -11.41 -7.40
N PHE A 229 -24.33 -12.73 -7.44
CA PHE A 229 -25.21 -13.66 -6.71
C PHE A 229 -25.23 -13.41 -5.19
N LYS A 230 -24.07 -13.15 -4.58
CA LYS A 230 -23.97 -12.93 -3.13
C LYS A 230 -24.52 -11.55 -2.70
N PHE A 231 -24.16 -10.51 -3.43
CA PHE A 231 -24.43 -9.13 -3.02
C PHE A 231 -25.64 -8.50 -3.72
N GLY A 232 -26.12 -9.08 -4.81
CA GLY A 232 -27.15 -8.50 -5.67
C GLY A 232 -26.60 -7.35 -6.52
N ASN A 233 -27.52 -6.60 -7.13
CA ASN A 233 -27.20 -5.45 -7.97
C ASN A 233 -26.82 -4.23 -7.10
N LEU A 234 -25.53 -4.05 -6.81
CA LEU A 234 -25.10 -2.90 -5.98
C LEU A 234 -25.31 -1.52 -6.65
N ALA A 235 -25.58 -1.47 -7.97
CA ALA A 235 -25.89 -0.21 -8.63
C ALA A 235 -27.20 0.41 -8.09
N GLU A 236 -28.16 -0.43 -7.67
CA GLU A 236 -29.38 0.01 -6.98
C GLU A 236 -29.09 0.64 -5.61
N LEU A 237 -27.92 0.34 -5.03
CA LEU A 237 -27.42 0.92 -3.79
C LEU A 237 -26.45 2.10 -4.04
N GLY A 238 -26.31 2.57 -5.28
CA GLY A 238 -25.40 3.66 -5.65
C GLY A 238 -23.92 3.25 -5.77
N ILE A 239 -23.60 1.95 -5.74
CA ILE A 239 -22.23 1.44 -5.92
C ILE A 239 -22.12 0.83 -7.31
N LEU A 240 -21.52 1.57 -8.24
CA LEU A 240 -21.31 1.11 -9.60
C LEU A 240 -20.22 0.04 -9.67
N GLN A 241 -20.43 -0.97 -10.51
CA GLN A 241 -19.43 -1.98 -10.83
C GLN A 241 -18.70 -1.64 -12.13
N PRO A 242 -17.37 -1.87 -12.21
CA PRO A 242 -16.64 -1.71 -13.45
C PRO A 242 -17.02 -2.76 -14.51
N GLU A 243 -16.87 -2.41 -15.79
CA GLU A 243 -17.04 -3.35 -16.91
C GLU A 243 -15.92 -4.40 -16.96
N GLU A 244 -14.67 -3.97 -16.73
CA GLU A 244 -13.53 -4.88 -16.62
C GLU A 244 -13.61 -5.70 -15.32
N GLY A 245 -13.18 -6.95 -15.37
CA GLY A 245 -13.21 -7.85 -14.21
C GLY A 245 -12.26 -7.45 -13.06
N PRO A 246 -12.50 -7.98 -11.84
CA PRO A 246 -11.79 -7.55 -10.63
C PRO A 246 -10.27 -7.73 -10.68
N PHE A 247 -9.77 -8.82 -11.28
CA PHE A 247 -8.34 -9.09 -11.40
C PHE A 247 -7.73 -8.40 -12.62
N SER A 248 -8.50 -8.24 -13.70
CA SER A 248 -8.09 -7.40 -14.84
C SER A 248 -7.83 -5.96 -14.42
N ILE A 249 -8.75 -5.33 -13.67
CA ILE A 249 -8.59 -3.97 -13.15
C ILE A 249 -7.40 -3.87 -12.20
N LYS A 250 -7.18 -4.88 -11.37
CA LYS A 250 -6.02 -4.89 -10.49
C LYS A 250 -4.72 -4.83 -11.28
N ILE A 251 -4.63 -5.55 -12.39
CA ILE A 251 -3.42 -5.55 -13.24
C ILE A 251 -3.32 -4.28 -14.07
N SER A 252 -4.41 -3.85 -14.72
CA SER A 252 -4.38 -2.71 -15.65
C SER A 252 -4.31 -1.36 -14.94
N LYS A 253 -5.02 -1.22 -13.81
CA LYS A 253 -5.21 0.05 -13.09
C LYS A 253 -4.65 0.04 -11.67
N GLY A 254 -4.14 -1.10 -11.19
CA GLY A 254 -3.63 -1.21 -9.83
C GLY A 254 -4.71 -1.17 -8.74
N ARG A 255 -5.99 -1.21 -9.11
CA ARG A 255 -7.11 -1.08 -8.16
C ARG A 255 -7.58 -2.45 -7.73
N SER A 256 -7.37 -2.78 -6.46
CA SER A 256 -7.85 -4.04 -5.89
C SER A 256 -9.35 -3.97 -5.60
N PRO A 257 -10.07 -5.10 -5.69
CA PRO A 257 -11.45 -5.18 -5.22
C PRO A 257 -11.51 -4.88 -3.72
N VAL A 258 -12.61 -4.25 -3.29
CA VAL A 258 -12.92 -4.06 -1.88
C VAL A 258 -13.28 -5.41 -1.29
N ILE A 259 -12.66 -5.76 -0.17
CA ILE A 259 -13.02 -6.96 0.59
C ILE A 259 -14.05 -6.55 1.61
N ASP A 260 -15.30 -6.97 1.38
CA ASP A 260 -16.39 -6.68 2.29
C ASP A 260 -16.26 -7.49 3.58
N VAL A 261 -16.48 -6.79 4.69
CA VAL A 261 -16.48 -7.34 6.06
C VAL A 261 -17.85 -7.19 6.73
N GLY A 262 -18.91 -6.90 5.96
CA GLY A 262 -20.28 -6.66 6.44
C GLY A 262 -20.83 -5.27 6.15
N ALA A 263 -20.09 -4.41 5.43
CA ALA A 263 -20.53 -3.06 5.12
C ALA A 263 -21.71 -3.08 4.14
N ILE A 264 -21.70 -3.99 3.16
CA ILE A 264 -22.79 -4.11 2.19
C ILE A 264 -24.12 -4.45 2.88
N ASP A 265 -24.11 -5.33 3.87
CA ASP A 265 -25.33 -5.69 4.60
C ASP A 265 -25.88 -4.48 5.39
N LYS A 266 -24.99 -3.67 5.98
CA LYS A 266 -25.38 -2.42 6.63
C LYS A 266 -25.92 -1.36 5.67
N ILE A 267 -25.38 -1.29 4.46
CA ILE A 267 -25.91 -0.41 3.39
C ILE A 267 -27.32 -0.86 3.00
N LYS A 268 -27.54 -2.16 2.81
CA LYS A 268 -28.87 -2.72 2.49
C LYS A 268 -29.90 -2.44 3.59
N LEU A 269 -29.47 -2.45 4.85
CA LEU A 269 -30.31 -2.11 6.01
C LEU A 269 -30.51 -0.60 6.20
N GLY A 270 -29.90 0.25 5.36
CA GLY A 270 -29.97 1.71 5.48
C GLY A 270 -29.15 2.30 6.63
N GLN A 271 -28.31 1.50 7.31
CA GLN A 271 -27.46 1.94 8.42
C GLN A 271 -26.22 2.71 7.95
N ILE A 272 -25.82 2.49 6.69
CA ILE A 272 -24.79 3.28 5.99
C ILE A 272 -25.42 3.83 4.72
N LYS A 273 -25.47 5.14 4.57
CA LYS A 273 -26.04 5.78 3.37
C LYS A 273 -24.97 5.95 2.29
N VAL A 274 -25.23 5.48 1.07
CA VAL A 274 -24.37 5.76 -0.09
C VAL A 274 -24.81 7.09 -0.70
N LEU A 275 -23.87 8.02 -0.83
CA LEU A 275 -24.10 9.37 -1.35
C LEU A 275 -23.32 9.59 -2.66
N PRO A 276 -23.80 10.47 -3.55
CA PRO A 276 -23.09 10.81 -4.78
C PRO A 276 -21.78 11.56 -4.51
N GLY A 277 -21.06 11.93 -5.57
CA GLY A 277 -19.82 12.71 -5.42
C GLY A 277 -20.05 14.05 -4.72
N ILE A 278 -18.97 14.59 -4.13
CA ILE A 278 -18.99 15.86 -3.41
C ILE A 278 -18.69 16.99 -4.39
N SER A 279 -19.60 17.96 -4.48
CA SER A 279 -19.45 19.16 -5.31
C SER A 279 -18.71 20.26 -4.57
N LYS A 280 -19.14 20.59 -3.34
CA LYS A 280 -18.50 21.59 -2.48
C LYS A 280 -18.77 21.33 -1.01
N ILE A 281 -17.91 21.87 -0.16
CA ILE A 281 -18.04 21.82 1.30
C ILE A 281 -18.25 23.25 1.80
N LYS A 282 -19.22 23.43 2.70
CA LYS A 282 -19.46 24.64 3.50
C LYS A 282 -19.13 24.30 4.97
N GLU A 283 -19.45 25.19 5.90
CA GLU A 283 -19.14 25.04 7.34
C GLU A 283 -19.37 23.63 7.92
N HIS A 284 -20.62 23.19 8.10
CA HIS A 284 -20.91 21.80 8.49
C HIS A 284 -21.66 21.04 7.39
N THR A 285 -21.87 21.68 6.24
CA THR A 285 -22.73 21.15 5.18
C THR A 285 -21.89 20.71 3.99
N VAL A 286 -22.08 19.46 3.57
CA VAL A 286 -21.52 18.92 2.34
C VAL A 286 -22.61 18.94 1.27
N VAL A 287 -22.29 19.55 0.12
CA VAL A 287 -23.17 19.61 -1.06
C VAL A 287 -22.71 18.56 -2.06
N PHE A 288 -23.64 17.71 -2.50
CA PHE A 288 -23.36 16.61 -3.40
C PHE A 288 -23.67 16.97 -4.87
N ASP A 289 -23.17 16.16 -5.80
CA ASP A 289 -23.28 16.41 -7.25
C ASP A 289 -24.74 16.44 -7.75
N ASN A 290 -25.66 15.82 -7.02
CA ASN A 290 -27.09 15.85 -7.32
C ASN A 290 -27.81 17.08 -6.71
N GLY A 291 -27.08 17.95 -6.01
CA GLY A 291 -27.62 19.13 -5.34
C GLY A 291 -28.10 18.90 -3.91
N ASP A 292 -28.11 17.65 -3.42
CA ASP A 292 -28.47 17.37 -2.03
C ASP A 292 -27.46 18.00 -1.06
N GLU A 293 -27.95 18.43 0.10
CA GLU A 293 -27.14 18.97 1.18
C GLU A 293 -27.34 18.15 2.46
N HIS A 294 -26.24 17.71 3.08
CA HIS A 294 -26.27 17.02 4.38
C HIS A 294 -25.24 17.62 5.33
N GLN A 295 -25.55 17.58 6.63
CA GLN A 295 -24.64 18.03 7.67
C GLN A 295 -23.77 16.88 8.19
N PHE A 296 -22.51 17.18 8.50
CA PHE A 296 -21.53 16.23 9.03
C PHE A 296 -20.67 16.88 10.10
N ASP A 297 -20.36 16.12 11.15
CA ASP A 297 -19.41 16.52 12.21
C ASP A 297 -17.96 16.19 11.85
N ALA A 298 -17.76 15.19 10.97
CA ALA A 298 -16.45 14.73 10.54
C ALA A 298 -16.46 14.20 9.09
N ILE A 299 -15.33 14.34 8.41
CA ILE A 299 -15.07 13.80 7.07
C ILE A 299 -13.80 12.98 7.10
N ILE A 300 -13.92 11.69 6.77
CA ILE A 300 -12.78 10.77 6.68
C ILE A 300 -12.44 10.51 5.21
N PHE A 301 -11.25 10.94 4.79
CA PHE A 301 -10.71 10.69 3.47
C PHE A 301 -10.01 9.34 3.40
N ALA A 302 -10.69 8.35 2.84
CA ALA A 302 -10.11 7.05 2.46
C ALA A 302 -9.67 7.04 0.98
N THR A 303 -8.97 8.09 0.56
CA THR A 303 -8.67 8.42 -0.84
C THR A 303 -7.28 7.97 -1.29
N GLY A 304 -6.67 7.04 -0.55
CA GLY A 304 -5.39 6.42 -0.91
C GLY A 304 -4.18 7.29 -0.57
N TYR A 305 -3.05 6.93 -1.15
CA TYR A 305 -1.75 7.49 -0.79
C TYR A 305 -0.96 7.90 -2.03
N LYS A 306 0.03 8.77 -1.84
CA LYS A 306 1.02 9.15 -2.84
C LYS A 306 2.36 8.51 -2.56
N ASN A 307 3.05 8.14 -3.64
CA ASN A 307 4.45 7.77 -3.64
C ASN A 307 5.30 9.05 -3.55
N ILE A 308 6.33 9.03 -2.68
CA ILE A 308 7.24 10.17 -2.47
C ILE A 308 8.66 9.89 -2.96
N ALA A 309 8.91 8.76 -3.62
CA ALA A 309 10.22 8.42 -4.19
C ALA A 309 10.73 9.52 -5.14
N THR A 310 9.81 10.12 -5.90
CA THR A 310 10.08 11.23 -6.83
C THR A 310 10.60 12.51 -6.16
N LYS A 311 10.48 12.64 -4.82
CA LYS A 311 10.98 13.83 -4.08
C LYS A 311 12.49 13.79 -3.83
N TRP A 312 13.11 12.61 -3.81
CA TRP A 312 14.53 12.46 -3.44
C TRP A 312 15.35 11.70 -4.51
N LEU A 313 14.73 10.84 -5.30
CA LEU A 313 15.38 10.21 -6.45
C LEU A 313 15.41 11.24 -7.59
N LYS A 314 16.60 11.60 -8.10
CA LYS A 314 16.71 12.63 -9.16
C LYS A 314 16.49 12.07 -10.57
N ASP A 315 16.90 10.83 -10.81
CA ASP A 315 16.87 10.18 -12.13
C ASP A 315 15.66 9.23 -12.27
N TYR A 316 14.46 9.71 -11.93
CA TYR A 316 13.27 8.87 -11.76
C TYR A 316 12.32 8.80 -12.97
N SER A 317 12.44 9.72 -13.94
CA SER A 317 11.48 9.89 -15.03
C SER A 317 11.37 8.68 -15.97
N SER A 318 12.40 7.83 -16.01
CA SER A 318 12.40 6.58 -16.78
C SER A 318 11.64 5.44 -16.12
N ILE A 319 11.37 5.51 -14.81
CA ILE A 319 10.75 4.43 -14.04
C ILE A 319 9.41 4.81 -13.38
N PHE A 320 9.07 6.09 -13.29
CA PHE A 320 7.79 6.56 -12.75
C PHE A 320 7.10 7.52 -13.72
N HIS A 321 5.77 7.39 -13.82
CA HIS A 321 4.92 8.45 -14.33
C HIS A 321 4.93 9.66 -13.39
N GLU A 322 4.50 10.84 -13.87
CA GLU A 322 4.40 12.06 -13.06
C GLU A 322 3.51 11.90 -11.81
N ASP A 323 2.52 11.00 -11.88
CA ASP A 323 1.63 10.68 -10.76
C ASP A 323 2.27 9.75 -9.70
N GLY A 324 3.51 9.30 -9.93
CA GLY A 324 4.26 8.40 -9.05
C GLY A 324 3.98 6.90 -9.28
N THR A 325 3.23 6.54 -10.33
CA THR A 325 2.98 5.15 -10.74
C THR A 325 4.21 4.56 -11.44
N LEU A 326 4.62 3.36 -11.03
CA LEU A 326 5.77 2.67 -11.61
C LEU A 326 5.50 2.27 -13.07
N ILE A 327 6.43 2.60 -13.97
CA ILE A 327 6.46 2.19 -15.38
C ILE A 327 7.14 0.82 -15.50
N ASN A 328 8.34 0.69 -14.94
CA ASN A 328 9.14 -0.53 -14.98
C ASN A 328 9.86 -0.74 -13.65
N TRP A 329 9.91 -1.99 -13.19
CA TRP A 329 10.61 -2.36 -11.95
C TRP A 329 12.13 -2.34 -12.12
N LYS A 330 12.63 -2.49 -13.34
CA LYS A 330 14.06 -2.37 -13.70
C LYS A 330 14.30 -1.05 -14.42
N GLY A 331 15.02 -0.16 -13.76
CA GLY A 331 15.49 1.09 -14.34
C GLY A 331 16.83 0.94 -15.03
N GLU A 332 17.36 2.08 -15.49
CA GLU A 332 18.71 2.19 -16.02
C GLU A 332 19.75 2.15 -14.90
N ASN A 333 21.01 1.92 -15.26
CA ASN A 333 22.16 2.12 -14.37
C ASN A 333 22.08 1.36 -13.04
N GLY A 334 21.49 0.16 -13.03
CA GLY A 334 21.41 -0.67 -11.82
C GLY A 334 20.35 -0.23 -10.80
N LEU A 335 19.36 0.56 -11.21
CA LEU A 335 18.20 0.88 -10.39
C LEU A 335 17.13 -0.22 -10.45
N TYR A 336 16.66 -0.69 -9.30
CA TYR A 336 15.56 -1.65 -9.20
C TYR A 336 14.49 -1.18 -8.21
N CYS A 337 13.24 -1.58 -8.41
CA CYS A 337 12.11 -1.28 -7.53
C CYS A 337 11.46 -2.57 -7.02
N ALA A 338 11.28 -2.68 -5.71
CA ALA A 338 10.64 -3.82 -5.06
C ALA A 338 9.36 -3.41 -4.33
N GLY A 339 8.24 -4.12 -4.60
CA GLY A 339 6.96 -3.88 -3.93
C GLY A 339 6.14 -2.73 -4.50
N PHE A 340 6.44 -2.30 -5.73
CA PHE A 340 5.66 -1.34 -6.52
C PHE A 340 4.73 -2.02 -7.53
N SER A 341 4.64 -3.35 -7.51
CA SER A 341 3.86 -4.11 -8.48
C SER A 341 2.36 -4.17 -8.16
N LYS A 342 1.89 -3.55 -7.07
CA LYS A 342 0.48 -3.61 -6.59
C LYS A 342 -0.07 -5.04 -6.39
N ARG A 343 0.82 -6.03 -6.32
CA ARG A 343 0.52 -7.46 -6.14
C ARG A 343 0.54 -7.91 -4.67
N GLY A 344 0.75 -6.97 -3.73
CA GLY A 344 0.83 -7.26 -2.30
C GLY A 344 2.08 -8.05 -1.93
N ILE A 345 2.02 -8.83 -0.85
CA ILE A 345 3.20 -9.56 -0.32
C ILE A 345 3.71 -10.62 -1.30
N ALA A 346 2.84 -11.32 -2.03
CA ALA A 346 3.28 -12.22 -3.11
C ALA A 346 4.07 -11.46 -4.20
N GLY A 347 3.62 -10.24 -4.55
CA GLY A 347 4.34 -9.30 -5.40
C GLY A 347 5.74 -9.03 -4.92
N ILE A 348 5.84 -8.64 -3.65
CA ILE A 348 7.12 -8.38 -2.97
C ILE A 348 8.06 -9.59 -3.08
N SER A 349 7.56 -10.80 -2.80
CA SER A 349 8.39 -12.00 -2.90
C SER A 349 8.88 -12.26 -4.31
N MET A 350 8.05 -12.03 -5.34
CA MET A 350 8.46 -12.19 -6.74
C MET A 350 9.48 -11.14 -7.14
N ASP A 351 9.23 -9.88 -6.79
CA ASP A 351 10.11 -8.75 -7.11
C ASP A 351 11.49 -8.96 -6.44
N ALA A 352 11.53 -9.41 -5.19
CA ALA A 352 12.76 -9.66 -4.45
C ALA A 352 13.58 -10.88 -4.94
N ILE A 353 12.94 -11.89 -5.54
CA ILE A 353 13.64 -13.04 -6.14
C ILE A 353 14.18 -12.70 -7.54
N ALA A 354 13.49 -11.80 -8.25
CA ALA A 354 13.88 -11.38 -9.60
C ALA A 354 15.06 -10.39 -9.60
N ILE A 355 15.18 -9.60 -8.53
CA ILE A 355 16.37 -8.79 -8.21
C ILE A 355 17.44 -9.71 -7.65
#